data_AF-A0A535DW98-F1
#
_entry.id   AF-A0A535DW98-F1
#
_cell.length_a   1.000
_cell.length_b   1.000
_cell.length_c   1.000
_cell.angle_alpha   90.00
_cell.angle_beta   90.00
_cell.angle_gamma   90.00
#
_symmetry.space_group_name_H-M   'P 1'
#
loop_
_entity.id
_entity.type
_entity.pdbx_description
1 polymer ?
#
loop_
_entity_poly.entity_id
_entity_poly.type
_entity_poly.pdbx_seq_one_letter_code
_entity_poly.pdbx_strand_id
1 'polypeptide(L)'
;MRRALGAAALLLLTACGQSATATRSPSAAHSATPTVAATTTGDLAAWQREGATEVPPASVAAVSLGGVQVVNQTNGAVSDADAQRWALAYARANAYEFWAWNHMQDQFLQNGALSPVALRVFSYDISTIRDARAAGSTVTVTRLVLRRLVLRPVPDSARAAIQAQVFVYTPYAFFLDQVGPSELDWVAANGTKTVKARRDPGAAAPELVGGQLTSDPLMGDIWSAASDFDCTSPNVRQSFGALCNQ
;
A
#
# COMPACT_ATOMS: atom_id res chain seq x y z
N MET A 1 -48.14 31.59 29.89
CA MET A 1 -47.45 31.87 31.17
C MET A 1 -46.12 32.55 30.85
N ARG A 2 -46.04 33.89 30.95
CA ARG A 2 -45.30 34.70 31.98
C ARG A 2 -43.81 34.31 32.09
N ARG A 3 -42.88 35.08 31.44
CA ARG A 3 -41.95 36.14 31.98
C ARG A 3 -40.95 35.57 33.01
N ALA A 4 -39.63 35.86 33.05
CA ALA A 4 -38.83 37.11 32.96
C ALA A 4 -37.32 36.71 32.84
N LEU A 5 -36.42 37.38 32.09
CA LEU A 5 -35.73 38.69 32.27
C LEU A 5 -34.69 38.75 33.42
N GLY A 6 -33.46 39.14 33.07
CA GLY A 6 -32.47 39.81 33.94
C GLY A 6 -31.04 39.30 33.74
N ALA A 7 -29.98 40.09 33.69
CA ALA A 7 -29.76 41.53 33.54
C ALA A 7 -28.27 41.70 33.21
N ALA A 8 -27.94 42.74 32.45
CA ALA A 8 -26.59 43.11 32.07
C ALA A 8 -25.80 43.73 33.23
N ALA A 9 -24.47 43.60 33.18
CA ALA A 9 -23.55 44.52 33.83
C ALA A 9 -22.38 44.84 32.89
N LEU A 10 -22.36 46.08 32.40
CA LEU A 10 -21.19 46.72 31.80
C LEU A 10 -20.31 47.28 32.92
N LEU A 11 -19.00 47.12 32.80
CA LEU A 11 -17.99 48.03 33.36
C LEU A 11 -16.90 48.27 32.31
N LEU A 12 -16.49 49.53 32.21
CA LEU A 12 -15.71 50.16 31.15
C LEU A 12 -14.31 50.57 31.67
N LEU A 13 -13.34 50.63 30.73
CA LEU A 13 -12.14 51.50 30.69
C LEU A 13 -11.02 51.17 31.70
N THR A 14 -9.71 51.24 31.44
CA THR A 14 -8.82 51.88 30.44
C THR A 14 -7.42 51.26 30.57
N ALA A 15 -6.61 51.21 29.50
CA ALA A 15 -5.26 51.82 29.43
C ALA A 15 -4.37 51.18 28.34
N CYS A 16 -3.67 52.06 27.62
CA CYS A 16 -2.70 51.79 26.56
C CYS A 16 -1.42 51.11 27.08
N GLY A 17 -0.81 50.25 26.26
CA GLY A 17 0.53 49.72 26.51
C GLY A 17 1.01 48.81 25.38
N GLN A 18 1.88 49.34 24.54
CA GLN A 18 2.56 48.65 23.45
C GLN A 18 3.38 47.45 23.94
N SER A 19 3.28 46.33 23.23
CA SER A 19 4.43 45.56 22.77
C SER A 19 3.95 44.62 21.66
N ALA A 20 4.30 44.99 20.43
CA ALA A 20 4.19 44.11 19.28
C ALA A 20 5.23 42.99 19.41
N THR A 21 4.86 41.90 20.08
CA THR A 21 5.60 40.65 19.94
C THR A 21 5.17 40.04 18.61
N ALA A 22 6.01 40.19 17.59
CA ALA A 22 5.84 39.46 16.34
C ALA A 22 5.88 37.96 16.65
N THR A 23 4.71 37.35 16.78
CA THR A 23 4.57 35.89 16.84
C THR A 23 5.05 35.38 15.49
N ARG A 24 6.30 34.91 15.43
CA ARG A 24 6.80 34.13 14.30
C ARG A 24 5.83 32.98 14.12
N SER A 25 5.05 33.04 13.05
CA SER A 25 4.32 31.90 12.54
C SER A 25 5.34 30.76 12.40
N PRO A 26 5.17 29.60 13.04
CA PRO A 26 6.03 28.48 12.77
C PRO A 26 5.85 28.15 11.29
N SER A 27 6.87 28.46 10.50
CA SER A 27 6.98 28.01 9.13
C SER A 27 6.83 26.49 9.20
N ALA A 28 5.77 25.96 8.59
CA ALA A 28 5.55 24.54 8.47
C ALA A 28 6.85 23.94 7.90
N ALA A 29 7.59 23.25 8.76
CA ALA A 29 8.70 22.42 8.31
C ALA A 29 8.08 21.47 7.30
N HIS A 30 8.46 21.62 6.04
CA HIS A 30 8.16 20.62 5.04
C HIS A 30 8.86 19.36 5.54
N SER A 31 8.10 18.45 6.14
CA SER A 31 8.59 17.13 6.50
C SER A 31 9.16 16.53 5.23
N ALA A 32 10.48 16.46 5.15
CA ALA A 32 11.17 15.83 4.05
C ALA A 32 10.61 14.41 3.92
N THR A 33 10.02 14.09 2.77
CA THR A 33 9.48 12.76 2.53
C THR A 33 10.62 11.75 2.66
N PRO A 34 10.53 10.77 3.58
CA PRO A 34 11.58 9.80 3.74
C PRO A 34 11.77 9.05 2.42
N THR A 35 12.94 9.23 1.82
CA THR A 35 13.38 8.51 0.62
C THR A 35 14.50 7.60 1.06
N VAL A 36 14.29 6.29 0.95
CA VAL A 36 15.35 5.32 1.21
C VAL A 36 16.12 5.13 -0.09
N ALA A 37 17.43 5.38 -0.07
CA ALA A 37 18.30 5.17 -1.22
C ALA A 37 18.21 3.71 -1.69
N ALA A 38 18.21 3.50 -3.02
CA ALA A 38 18.16 2.18 -3.61
C ALA A 38 19.42 1.37 -3.26
N THR A 39 19.25 0.28 -2.53
CA THR A 39 20.28 -0.74 -2.34
C THR A 39 19.94 -1.92 -3.23
N THR A 40 20.30 -1.90 -4.51
CA THR A 40 20.32 -3.13 -5.32
C THR A 40 21.72 -3.71 -5.28
N THR A 41 21.94 -4.67 -4.37
CA THR A 41 23.20 -5.41 -4.22
C THR A 41 22.95 -6.89 -4.46
N GLY A 42 22.81 -7.28 -5.72
CA GLY A 42 22.74 -8.68 -6.11
C GLY A 42 23.11 -8.87 -7.57
N ASP A 43 23.98 -9.83 -7.85
CA ASP A 43 24.22 -10.28 -9.22
C ASP A 43 23.00 -11.06 -9.75
N LEU A 44 22.98 -11.32 -11.06
CA LEU A 44 21.90 -12.08 -11.69
C LEU A 44 21.69 -13.46 -11.03
N ALA A 45 22.77 -14.11 -10.59
CA ALA A 45 22.68 -15.43 -9.97
C ALA A 45 21.90 -15.40 -8.65
N ALA A 46 22.03 -14.33 -7.86
CA ALA A 46 21.24 -14.17 -6.65
C ALA A 46 19.74 -13.99 -6.96
N TRP A 47 19.40 -13.16 -7.96
CA TRP A 47 18.01 -12.97 -8.39
C TRP A 47 17.40 -14.22 -9.02
N GLN A 48 18.20 -15.02 -9.73
CA GLN A 48 17.75 -16.31 -10.28
C GLN A 48 17.37 -17.32 -9.20
N ARG A 49 17.98 -17.26 -8.00
CA ARG A 49 17.54 -18.10 -6.87
C ARG A 49 16.14 -17.73 -6.38
N GLU A 50 15.76 -16.46 -6.51
CA GLU A 50 14.41 -15.98 -6.22
C GLU A 50 13.44 -16.20 -7.40
N GLY A 51 13.88 -16.82 -8.51
CA GLY A 51 13.04 -17.11 -9.68
C GLY A 51 12.99 -16.01 -10.74
N ALA A 52 13.78 -14.94 -10.62
CA ALA A 52 13.88 -13.92 -11.65
C ALA A 52 14.80 -14.35 -12.81
N THR A 53 14.50 -13.90 -14.02
CA THR A 53 15.34 -14.12 -15.22
C THR A 53 16.24 -12.94 -15.56
N GLU A 54 16.00 -11.78 -14.94
CA GLU A 54 16.83 -10.59 -15.06
C GLU A 54 16.92 -9.83 -13.72
N VAL A 55 17.88 -8.91 -13.62
CA VAL A 55 18.06 -8.07 -12.43
C VAL A 55 17.10 -6.88 -12.50
N PRO A 56 16.26 -6.64 -11.47
CA PRO A 56 15.45 -5.43 -11.40
C PRO A 56 16.33 -4.18 -11.46
N PRO A 57 15.98 -3.16 -12.24
CA PRO A 57 16.75 -1.92 -12.24
C PRO A 57 16.70 -1.27 -10.84
N ALA A 58 17.75 -0.54 -10.46
CA ALA A 58 17.85 0.10 -9.15
C ALA A 58 16.65 1.02 -8.82
N SER A 59 15.98 1.55 -9.84
CA SER A 59 14.75 2.35 -9.69
C SER A 59 13.59 1.58 -9.06
N VAL A 60 13.55 0.24 -9.13
CA VAL A 60 12.51 -0.58 -8.48
C VAL A 60 12.61 -0.48 -6.96
N ALA A 61 13.83 -0.46 -6.41
CA ALA A 61 14.05 -0.34 -4.97
C ALA A 61 13.88 1.10 -4.45
N ALA A 62 14.02 2.10 -5.33
CA ALA A 62 13.92 3.52 -5.04
C ALA A 62 12.46 3.97 -4.88
N VAL A 63 11.85 3.64 -3.74
CA VAL A 63 10.47 4.04 -3.44
C VAL A 63 10.38 5.25 -2.51
N SER A 64 9.31 6.02 -2.69
CA SER A 64 8.89 7.11 -1.82
C SER A 64 7.38 7.01 -1.61
N LEU A 65 6.91 7.38 -0.42
CA LEU A 65 5.47 7.47 -0.15
C LEU A 65 4.83 8.70 -0.80
N GLY A 66 5.62 9.69 -1.24
CA GLY A 66 5.09 10.89 -1.89
C GLY A 66 3.94 11.52 -1.10
N GLY A 67 2.77 11.63 -1.74
CA GLY A 67 1.52 12.14 -1.13
C GLY A 67 0.63 11.09 -0.46
N VAL A 68 1.08 9.83 -0.34
CA VAL A 68 0.31 8.77 0.34
C VAL A 68 0.23 9.06 1.83
N GLN A 69 -0.97 9.13 2.36
CA GLN A 69 -1.19 9.27 3.80
C GLN A 69 -0.98 7.93 4.49
N VAL A 70 -0.07 7.86 5.46
CA VAL A 70 0.04 6.70 6.36
C VAL A 70 -0.75 6.99 7.63
N VAL A 71 -1.69 6.12 7.96
CA VAL A 71 -2.56 6.23 9.14
C VAL A 71 -2.32 5.03 10.03
N ASN A 72 -1.87 5.29 11.25
CA ASN A 72 -1.62 4.25 12.24
C ASN A 72 -2.85 4.10 13.17
N GLN A 73 -3.58 3.00 13.06
CA GLN A 73 -4.75 2.68 13.89
C GLN A 73 -4.47 1.56 14.90
N THR A 74 -3.21 1.29 15.23
CA THR A 74 -2.84 0.22 16.16
C THR A 74 -2.97 0.62 17.64
N ASN A 75 -3.56 1.78 17.95
CA ASN A 75 -3.70 2.30 19.31
C ASN A 75 -2.39 2.32 20.12
N GLY A 76 -1.28 2.67 19.46
CA GLY A 76 0.05 2.76 20.07
C GLY A 76 0.84 1.44 20.14
N ALA A 77 0.27 0.31 19.71
CA ALA A 77 0.99 -0.96 19.67
C ALA A 77 2.14 -0.98 18.64
N VAL A 78 2.05 -0.15 17.61
CA VAL A 78 3.10 0.15 16.62
C VAL A 78 3.33 1.66 16.68
N SER A 79 4.59 2.09 16.66
CA SER A 79 4.92 3.52 16.61
C SER A 79 4.61 4.11 15.24
N ASP A 80 4.35 5.41 15.14
CA ASP A 80 4.14 6.05 13.82
C ASP A 80 5.37 5.95 12.91
N ALA A 81 6.57 5.95 13.50
CA ALA A 81 7.82 5.75 12.77
C ALA A 81 7.89 4.34 12.17
N ASP A 82 7.49 3.31 12.91
CA ASP A 82 7.44 1.94 12.40
C ASP A 82 6.33 1.76 11.36
N ALA A 83 5.16 2.36 11.57
CA ALA A 83 4.08 2.34 10.59
C ALA A 83 4.52 2.99 9.25
N GLN A 84 5.26 4.09 9.30
CA GLN A 84 5.86 4.72 8.12
C GLN A 84 6.91 3.82 7.45
N ARG A 85 7.78 3.16 8.23
CA ARG A 85 8.75 2.19 7.71
C ARG A 85 8.06 1.00 7.03
N TRP A 86 7.00 0.47 7.62
CA TRP A 86 6.22 -0.63 7.06
C TRP A 86 5.50 -0.21 5.79
N ALA A 87 4.97 1.01 5.74
CA ALA A 87 4.36 1.57 4.54
C ALA A 87 5.37 1.71 3.38
N LEU A 88 6.59 2.19 3.66
CA LEU A 88 7.68 2.21 2.68
C LEU A 88 8.06 0.80 2.20
N ALA A 89 8.11 -0.17 3.11
CA ALA A 89 8.38 -1.55 2.78
C ALA A 89 7.26 -2.19 1.92
N TYR A 90 6.00 -1.82 2.16
CA TYR A 90 4.88 -2.19 1.30
C TYR A 90 5.00 -1.58 -0.09
N ALA A 91 5.28 -0.26 -0.18
CA ALA A 91 5.51 0.40 -1.47
C ALA A 91 6.65 -0.25 -2.26
N ARG A 92 7.71 -0.69 -1.57
CA ARG A 92 8.84 -1.43 -2.16
C ARG A 92 8.43 -2.80 -2.68
N ALA A 93 7.75 -3.61 -1.86
CA ALA A 93 7.25 -4.93 -2.26
C ALA A 93 6.36 -4.82 -3.51
N ASN A 94 5.43 -3.87 -3.51
CA ASN A 94 4.54 -3.63 -4.63
C ASN A 94 5.28 -3.10 -5.87
N ALA A 95 6.37 -2.34 -5.71
CA ALA A 95 7.22 -1.96 -6.84
C ALA A 95 7.89 -3.17 -7.50
N TYR A 96 8.36 -4.15 -6.73
CA TYR A 96 8.91 -5.41 -7.24
C TYR A 96 7.84 -6.28 -7.90
N GLU A 97 6.65 -6.36 -7.32
CA GLU A 97 5.49 -7.04 -7.91
C GLU A 97 5.18 -6.46 -9.31
N PHE A 98 5.02 -5.14 -9.41
CA PHE A 98 4.76 -4.49 -10.71
C PHE A 98 5.92 -4.60 -11.70
N TRP A 99 7.16 -4.60 -11.24
CA TRP A 99 8.29 -4.93 -12.10
C TRP A 99 8.11 -6.34 -12.67
N ALA A 100 7.79 -7.32 -11.84
CA ALA A 100 7.58 -8.70 -12.27
C ALA A 100 6.46 -8.84 -13.30
N TRP A 101 5.36 -8.10 -13.15
CA TRP A 101 4.30 -8.00 -14.16
C TRP A 101 4.82 -7.52 -15.51
N ASN A 102 5.45 -6.35 -15.55
CA ASN A 102 5.88 -5.70 -16.79
C ASN A 102 7.06 -6.44 -17.47
N HIS A 103 7.76 -7.28 -16.70
CA HIS A 103 8.93 -8.03 -17.14
C HIS A 103 8.67 -9.54 -17.23
N MET A 104 7.42 -9.99 -17.11
CA MET A 104 7.01 -11.39 -17.25
C MET A 104 7.73 -12.36 -16.28
N GLN A 105 7.96 -11.93 -15.04
CA GLN A 105 8.72 -12.67 -14.01
C GLN A 105 7.80 -13.46 -13.07
N ASP A 106 6.89 -14.31 -13.59
CA ASP A 106 5.94 -15.07 -12.75
C ASP A 106 6.62 -16.04 -11.78
N GLN A 107 7.80 -16.56 -12.13
CA GLN A 107 8.58 -17.41 -11.21
C GLN A 107 9.16 -16.61 -10.04
N PHE A 108 9.47 -15.32 -10.24
CA PHE A 108 9.86 -14.43 -9.15
C PHE A 108 8.70 -14.14 -8.20
N LEU A 109 7.50 -13.88 -8.73
CA LEU A 109 6.30 -13.74 -7.89
C LEU A 109 6.02 -15.01 -7.07
N GLN A 110 6.29 -16.18 -7.65
CA GLN A 110 6.05 -17.46 -7.00
C GLN A 110 7.09 -17.82 -5.93
N ASN A 111 8.36 -17.53 -6.18
CA ASN A 111 9.47 -18.04 -5.35
C ASN A 111 10.14 -16.96 -4.49
N GLY A 112 10.01 -15.69 -4.87
CA GLY A 112 10.63 -14.58 -4.17
C GLY A 112 10.00 -14.29 -2.81
N ALA A 113 10.73 -13.56 -1.96
CA ALA A 113 10.31 -13.25 -0.59
C ALA A 113 9.08 -12.32 -0.45
N LEU A 114 8.42 -11.94 -1.56
CA LEU A 114 7.23 -11.07 -1.56
C LEU A 114 6.03 -11.68 -0.82
N SER A 115 5.95 -13.02 -0.72
CA SER A 115 4.91 -13.70 0.04
C SER A 115 5.32 -15.12 0.46
N PRO A 116 5.04 -15.56 1.71
CA PRO A 116 5.18 -16.96 2.10
C PRO A 116 4.07 -17.86 1.53
N VAL A 117 3.03 -17.28 0.93
CA VAL A 117 1.88 -17.97 0.33
C VAL A 117 1.61 -17.42 -1.07
N ALA A 118 2.69 -17.26 -1.85
CA ALA A 118 2.70 -16.58 -3.14
C ALA A 118 1.59 -17.04 -4.12
N LEU A 119 1.33 -18.34 -4.23
CA LEU A 119 0.28 -18.88 -5.11
C LEU A 119 -1.15 -18.51 -4.69
N ARG A 120 -1.34 -17.96 -3.49
CA ARG A 120 -2.62 -17.42 -3.02
C ARG A 120 -2.69 -15.92 -3.24
N VAL A 121 -1.66 -15.19 -2.83
CA VAL A 121 -1.60 -13.73 -2.95
C VAL A 121 -1.50 -13.31 -4.43
N PHE A 122 -0.53 -13.84 -5.18
CA PHE A 122 -0.25 -13.44 -6.55
C PHE A 122 -0.91 -14.35 -7.61
N SER A 123 -2.01 -15.01 -7.27
CA SER A 123 -2.64 -16.00 -8.16
C SER A 123 -3.11 -15.37 -9.49
N TYR A 124 -3.71 -14.18 -9.42
CA TYR A 124 -4.15 -13.41 -10.57
C TYR A 124 -2.97 -12.97 -11.45
N ASP A 125 -1.90 -12.52 -10.82
CA ASP A 125 -0.70 -12.01 -11.46
C ASP A 125 0.02 -13.10 -12.24
N ILE A 126 0.30 -14.22 -11.57
CA ILE A 126 1.00 -15.37 -12.12
C ILE A 126 0.20 -15.94 -13.30
N SER A 127 -1.12 -16.09 -13.16
CA SER A 127 -1.96 -16.58 -14.26
C SER A 127 -2.00 -15.60 -15.43
N THR A 128 -2.12 -14.30 -15.17
CA THR A 128 -2.13 -13.28 -16.22
C THR A 128 -0.83 -13.26 -17.03
N ILE A 129 0.33 -13.33 -16.37
CA ILE A 129 1.63 -13.40 -17.05
C ILE A 129 1.73 -14.68 -17.90
N ARG A 130 1.30 -15.83 -17.36
CA ARG A 130 1.33 -17.11 -18.08
C ARG A 130 0.43 -17.12 -19.30
N ASP A 131 -0.78 -16.60 -19.17
CA ASP A 131 -1.76 -16.53 -20.25
C ASP A 131 -1.31 -15.56 -21.36
N ALA A 132 -0.76 -14.39 -20.99
CA ALA A 132 -0.18 -13.46 -21.94
C ALA A 132 0.98 -14.09 -22.71
N ARG A 133 1.89 -14.79 -22.00
CA ARG A 133 3.01 -15.52 -22.62
C ARG A 133 2.52 -16.60 -23.59
N ALA A 134 1.52 -17.38 -23.20
CA ALA A 134 0.92 -18.40 -24.06
C ALA A 134 0.28 -17.80 -25.33
N ALA A 135 -0.22 -16.57 -25.24
CA ALA A 135 -0.74 -15.81 -26.37
C ALA A 135 0.35 -15.05 -27.17
N GLY A 136 1.63 -15.25 -26.88
CA GLY A 136 2.73 -14.54 -27.56
C GLY A 136 2.74 -13.03 -27.29
N SER A 137 2.22 -12.61 -26.13
CA SER A 137 2.10 -11.22 -25.70
C SER A 137 2.91 -10.95 -24.43
N THR A 138 3.26 -9.69 -24.21
CA THR A 138 3.73 -9.18 -22.91
C THR A 138 2.61 -8.49 -22.17
N VAL A 139 2.86 -8.16 -20.91
CA VAL A 139 1.91 -7.43 -20.07
C VAL A 139 2.40 -6.02 -19.81
N THR A 140 1.49 -5.05 -19.82
CA THR A 140 1.74 -3.70 -19.32
C THR A 140 0.66 -3.33 -18.32
N VAL A 141 1.07 -2.77 -17.18
CA VAL A 141 0.13 -2.40 -16.11
C VAL A 141 0.28 -0.94 -15.72
N THR A 142 -0.83 -0.21 -15.76
CA THR A 142 -0.99 1.08 -15.10
C THR A 142 -1.51 0.85 -13.69
N ARG A 143 -0.74 1.29 -12.69
CA ARG A 143 -1.04 1.08 -11.27
C ARG A 143 -2.26 1.88 -10.82
N LEU A 144 -2.99 1.33 -9.86
CA LEU A 144 -3.94 2.11 -9.07
C LEU A 144 -3.21 3.22 -8.30
N VAL A 145 -3.89 4.33 -8.08
CA VAL A 145 -3.39 5.43 -7.24
C VAL A 145 -3.69 5.10 -5.79
N LEU A 146 -2.65 4.79 -5.03
CA LEU A 146 -2.72 4.65 -3.59
C LEU A 146 -2.82 6.03 -2.94
N ARG A 147 -3.90 6.29 -2.18
CA ARG A 147 -4.13 7.56 -1.49
C ARG A 147 -3.77 7.45 -0.01
N ARG A 148 -4.14 6.34 0.62
CA ARG A 148 -3.89 6.08 2.04
C ARG A 148 -3.49 4.64 2.29
N LEU A 149 -2.57 4.46 3.23
CA LEU A 149 -2.22 3.19 3.85
C LEU A 149 -2.63 3.24 5.31
N VAL A 150 -3.62 2.44 5.70
CA VAL A 150 -4.14 2.44 7.07
C VAL A 150 -3.71 1.14 7.75
N LEU A 151 -2.75 1.23 8.67
CA LEU A 151 -2.29 0.06 9.45
C LEU A 151 -3.30 -0.22 10.57
N ARG A 152 -3.88 -1.42 10.56
CA ARG A 152 -4.92 -1.84 11.50
C ARG A 152 -4.53 -3.09 12.27
N PRO A 153 -4.92 -3.20 13.55
CA PRO A 153 -4.87 -4.46 14.26
C PRO A 153 -5.91 -5.40 13.65
N VAL A 154 -5.49 -6.62 13.33
CA VAL A 154 -6.40 -7.69 12.91
C VAL A 154 -6.89 -8.38 14.18
N PRO A 155 -8.21 -8.41 14.45
CA PRO A 155 -8.71 -9.05 15.66
C PRO A 155 -8.53 -10.57 15.58
N ASP A 156 -8.26 -11.22 16.71
CA ASP A 156 -8.10 -12.67 16.77
C ASP A 156 -9.34 -13.43 16.24
N SER A 157 -10.53 -12.83 16.34
CA SER A 157 -11.77 -13.39 15.77
C SER A 157 -11.72 -13.55 14.24
N ALA A 158 -10.87 -12.80 13.54
CA ALA A 158 -10.69 -12.91 12.09
C ALA A 158 -9.75 -14.05 11.68
N ARG A 159 -8.99 -14.64 12.63
CA ARG A 159 -7.97 -15.66 12.36
C ARG A 159 -8.52 -16.85 11.58
N ALA A 160 -9.65 -17.41 12.03
CA ALA A 160 -10.26 -18.57 11.39
C ALA A 160 -10.71 -18.25 9.95
N ALA A 161 -11.27 -17.07 9.71
CA ALA A 161 -11.70 -16.64 8.38
C ALA A 161 -10.53 -16.44 7.42
N ILE A 162 -9.40 -15.88 7.91
CA ILE A 162 -8.16 -15.72 7.12
C ILE A 162 -7.59 -17.10 6.75
N GLN A 163 -7.46 -17.99 7.75
CA GLN A 163 -6.90 -19.33 7.54
C GLN A 163 -7.78 -20.20 6.64
N ALA A 164 -9.11 -20.02 6.65
CA ALA A 164 -10.03 -20.71 5.75
C ALA A 164 -9.78 -20.38 4.27
N GLN A 165 -9.16 -19.22 3.98
CA GLN A 165 -8.72 -18.84 2.64
C GLN A 165 -7.28 -19.25 2.33
N VAL A 166 -6.68 -20.09 3.19
CA VAL A 166 -5.29 -20.59 3.06
C VAL A 166 -4.27 -19.44 3.13
N PHE A 167 -4.63 -18.35 3.78
CA PHE A 167 -3.72 -17.26 4.09
C PHE A 167 -3.11 -17.41 5.48
N VAL A 168 -2.06 -16.65 5.72
CA VAL A 168 -1.38 -16.61 7.03
C VAL A 168 -1.95 -15.45 7.85
N TYR A 169 -2.44 -15.78 9.04
CA TYR A 169 -2.86 -14.77 10.01
C TYR A 169 -1.66 -13.94 10.47
N THR A 170 -1.81 -12.63 10.43
CA THR A 170 -0.86 -11.65 10.96
C THR A 170 -1.63 -10.68 11.85
N PRO A 171 -1.02 -10.17 12.94
CA PRO A 171 -1.71 -9.30 13.90
C PRO A 171 -2.01 -7.91 13.34
N TYR A 172 -1.43 -7.55 12.20
CA TYR A 172 -1.65 -6.26 11.54
C TYR A 172 -1.84 -6.43 10.04
N ALA A 173 -2.66 -5.56 9.46
CA ALA A 173 -2.88 -5.48 8.03
C ALA A 173 -2.97 -4.03 7.59
N PHE A 174 -2.58 -3.76 6.35
CA PHE A 174 -2.86 -2.49 5.70
C PHE A 174 -4.21 -2.55 5.00
N PHE A 175 -5.11 -1.64 5.34
CA PHE A 175 -6.19 -1.25 4.44
C PHE A 175 -5.64 -0.25 3.43
N LEU A 176 -5.78 -0.59 2.15
CA LEU A 176 -5.29 0.20 1.03
C LEU A 176 -6.44 1.03 0.48
N ASP A 177 -6.37 2.35 0.61
CA ASP A 177 -7.32 3.24 -0.06
C ASP A 177 -6.79 3.58 -1.45
N GLN A 178 -7.13 2.73 -2.42
CA GLN A 178 -6.72 2.87 -3.80
C GLN A 178 -7.88 3.26 -4.71
N VAL A 179 -7.57 4.02 -5.76
CA VAL A 179 -8.52 4.43 -6.78
C VAL A 179 -7.92 4.30 -8.17
N GLY A 180 -8.78 4.13 -9.17
CA GLY A 180 -8.36 4.23 -10.56
C GLY A 180 -7.83 5.63 -10.93
N PRO A 181 -7.17 5.77 -12.08
CA PRO A 181 -7.18 4.80 -13.17
C PRO A 181 -6.28 3.58 -12.91
N SER A 182 -6.67 2.44 -13.46
CA SER A 182 -5.74 1.32 -13.70
C SER A 182 -6.10 0.63 -15.00
N GLU A 183 -5.09 0.04 -15.64
CA GLU A 183 -5.26 -0.63 -16.92
C GLU A 183 -4.27 -1.78 -17.01
N LEU A 184 -4.77 -2.93 -17.47
CA LEU A 184 -3.99 -4.09 -17.81
C LEU A 184 -4.10 -4.33 -19.32
N ASP A 185 -2.98 -4.20 -20.01
CA ASP A 185 -2.86 -4.46 -21.42
C ASP A 185 -2.07 -5.74 -21.68
N TRP A 186 -2.50 -6.50 -22.68
CA TRP A 186 -1.64 -7.44 -23.39
C TRP A 186 -1.10 -6.78 -24.65
N VAL A 187 0.22 -6.83 -24.83
CA VAL A 187 0.91 -6.24 -25.98
C VAL A 187 1.50 -7.35 -26.84
N ALA A 188 0.94 -7.55 -28.03
CA ALA A 188 1.43 -8.54 -28.98
C ALA A 188 2.76 -8.09 -29.61
N ALA A 189 3.48 -9.02 -30.25
CA ALA A 189 4.79 -8.75 -30.88
C ALA A 189 4.76 -7.64 -31.96
N ASN A 190 3.60 -7.42 -32.60
CA ASN A 190 3.40 -6.34 -33.58
C ASN A 190 3.04 -4.99 -32.93
N GLY A 191 3.04 -4.90 -31.60
CA GLY A 191 2.69 -3.71 -30.82
C GLY A 191 1.19 -3.52 -30.58
N THR A 192 0.32 -4.39 -31.12
CA THR A 192 -1.13 -4.31 -30.87
C THR A 192 -1.42 -4.52 -29.39
N LYS A 193 -2.13 -3.55 -28.80
CA LYS A 193 -2.58 -3.61 -27.41
C LYS A 193 -4.02 -4.12 -27.32
N THR A 194 -4.26 -5.03 -26.39
CA THR A 194 -5.59 -5.50 -26.01
C THR A 194 -5.81 -5.25 -24.53
N VAL A 195 -6.79 -4.41 -24.20
CA VAL A 195 -7.19 -4.15 -22.81
C VAL A 195 -7.84 -5.40 -22.24
N LYS A 196 -7.31 -5.93 -21.14
CA LYS A 196 -7.85 -7.12 -20.44
C LYS A 196 -8.61 -6.76 -19.19
N ALA A 197 -8.21 -5.68 -18.51
CA ALA A 197 -8.92 -5.11 -17.39
C ALA A 197 -8.70 -3.60 -17.37
N ARG A 198 -9.71 -2.86 -16.92
CA ARG A 198 -9.65 -1.41 -16.74
C ARG A 198 -10.45 -1.01 -15.52
N ARG A 199 -9.95 -0.01 -14.81
CA ARG A 199 -10.68 0.71 -13.78
C ARG A 199 -10.64 2.20 -14.09
N ASP A 200 -11.81 2.83 -14.09
CA ASP A 200 -11.95 4.23 -14.44
C ASP A 200 -11.30 5.16 -13.40
N PRO A 201 -10.86 6.37 -13.79
CA PRO A 201 -10.39 7.38 -12.86
C PRO A 201 -11.34 7.60 -11.68
N GLY A 202 -10.82 7.53 -10.45
CA GLY A 202 -11.59 7.74 -9.22
C GLY A 202 -12.43 6.54 -8.76
N ALA A 203 -12.57 5.47 -9.55
CA ALA A 203 -13.27 4.28 -9.11
C ALA A 203 -12.48 3.57 -8.01
N ALA A 204 -13.13 3.34 -6.86
CA ALA A 204 -12.49 2.77 -5.68
C ALA A 204 -12.09 1.30 -5.90
N ALA A 205 -10.95 0.92 -5.32
CA ALA A 205 -10.40 -0.43 -5.33
C ALA A 205 -9.75 -0.75 -3.96
N PRO A 206 -10.50 -0.66 -2.85
CA PRO A 206 -9.91 -0.91 -1.55
C PRO A 206 -9.51 -2.38 -1.40
N GLU A 207 -8.37 -2.60 -0.74
CA GLU A 207 -7.82 -3.92 -0.44
C GLU A 207 -7.42 -3.99 1.03
N LEU A 208 -7.37 -5.21 1.58
CA LEU A 208 -6.83 -5.48 2.90
C LEU A 208 -5.67 -6.47 2.78
N VAL A 209 -4.46 -5.98 3.02
CA VAL A 209 -3.23 -6.76 2.88
C VAL A 209 -2.60 -7.00 4.25
N GLY A 210 -2.77 -8.22 4.75
CA GLY A 210 -2.04 -8.74 5.90
C GLY A 210 -0.62 -9.16 5.52
N GLY A 211 0.30 -9.11 6.47
CA GLY A 211 1.70 -9.41 6.21
C GLY A 211 2.59 -9.03 7.38
N GLN A 212 3.89 -9.01 7.10
CA GLN A 212 4.89 -8.62 8.08
C GLN A 212 6.06 -7.93 7.39
N LEU A 213 6.75 -7.09 8.15
CA LEU A 213 8.03 -6.56 7.71
C LEU A 213 9.08 -7.68 7.67
N THR A 214 9.66 -7.90 6.51
CA THR A 214 10.74 -8.86 6.27
C THR A 214 11.95 -8.11 5.72
N SER A 215 13.14 -8.41 6.23
CA SER A 215 14.38 -7.90 5.64
C SER A 215 14.92 -8.93 4.67
N ASP A 216 15.10 -8.54 3.42
CA ASP A 216 15.59 -9.39 2.34
C ASP A 216 16.94 -8.86 1.82
N PRO A 217 17.95 -9.71 1.58
CA PRO A 217 19.27 -9.24 1.15
C PRO A 217 19.30 -8.61 -0.25
N LEU A 218 18.32 -8.90 -1.12
CA LEU A 218 18.23 -8.38 -2.48
C LEU A 218 17.27 -7.20 -2.59
N MET A 219 16.16 -7.26 -1.85
CA MET A 219 15.07 -6.28 -1.91
C MET A 219 15.10 -5.27 -0.76
N GLY A 220 15.94 -5.47 0.25
CA GLY A 220 15.91 -4.69 1.50
C GLY A 220 14.66 -5.00 2.33
N ASP A 221 14.24 -4.05 3.15
CA ASP A 221 13.02 -4.19 3.94
C ASP A 221 11.78 -4.20 3.02
N ILE A 222 11.00 -5.27 3.03
CA ILE A 222 9.77 -5.42 2.27
C ILE A 222 8.62 -5.83 3.17
N TRP A 223 7.39 -5.48 2.80
CA TRP A 223 6.20 -6.07 3.39
C TRP A 223 5.92 -7.40 2.70
N SER A 224 6.21 -8.51 3.36
CA SER A 224 5.92 -9.84 2.82
C SER A 224 4.44 -10.14 3.04
N ALA A 225 3.66 -10.11 1.95
CA ALA A 225 2.21 -10.23 1.99
C ALA A 225 1.79 -11.65 2.34
N ALA A 226 1.01 -11.79 3.41
CA ALA A 226 0.54 -13.07 3.94
C ALA A 226 -0.92 -13.35 3.59
N SER A 227 -1.65 -12.32 3.19
CA SER A 227 -3.05 -12.35 2.78
C SER A 227 -3.36 -11.12 1.95
N ASP A 228 -4.23 -11.25 0.97
CA ASP A 228 -4.75 -10.14 0.19
C ASP A 228 -6.25 -10.35 -0.06
N PHE A 229 -7.04 -9.32 0.21
CA PHE A 229 -8.49 -9.37 0.12
C PHE A 229 -9.05 -8.15 -0.59
N ASP A 230 -9.86 -8.39 -1.62
CA ASP A 230 -10.67 -7.38 -2.29
C ASP A 230 -11.80 -6.90 -1.36
N CYS A 231 -11.65 -5.70 -0.79
CA CYS A 231 -12.65 -5.10 0.10
C CYS A 231 -13.90 -4.59 -0.64
N THR A 232 -14.02 -4.78 -1.95
CA THR A 232 -15.28 -4.60 -2.69
C THR A 232 -16.13 -5.86 -2.72
N SER A 233 -15.53 -7.03 -2.48
CA SER A 233 -16.24 -8.31 -2.47
C SER A 233 -17.23 -8.41 -1.29
N PRO A 234 -18.52 -8.75 -1.52
CA PRO A 234 -19.50 -8.92 -0.46
C PRO A 234 -19.08 -9.93 0.61
N ASN A 235 -18.44 -11.04 0.20
CA ASN A 235 -18.01 -12.10 1.12
C ASN A 235 -16.84 -11.62 2.02
N VAL A 236 -15.92 -10.85 1.45
CA VAL A 236 -14.84 -10.21 2.21
C VAL A 236 -15.42 -9.20 3.20
N ARG A 237 -16.36 -8.35 2.76
CA ARG A 237 -17.01 -7.38 3.65
C ARG A 237 -17.80 -8.02 4.79
N GLN A 238 -18.44 -9.16 4.55
CA GLN A 238 -19.13 -9.91 5.59
C GLN A 238 -18.15 -10.40 6.68
N SER A 239 -16.96 -10.83 6.27
CA SER A 239 -15.96 -11.42 7.18
C SER A 239 -15.05 -10.37 7.83
N PHE A 240 -14.78 -9.27 7.12
CA PHE A 240 -13.74 -8.29 7.46
C PHE A 240 -14.25 -6.84 7.42
N GLY A 241 -15.57 -6.60 7.46
CA GLY A 241 -16.16 -5.28 7.25
C GLY A 241 -15.52 -4.15 8.06
N ALA A 242 -15.23 -4.38 9.35
CA ALA A 242 -14.55 -3.38 10.19
C ALA A 242 -13.13 -3.04 9.70
N LEU A 243 -12.42 -3.99 9.09
CA LEU A 243 -11.09 -3.80 8.50
C LEU A 243 -11.16 -3.20 7.07
N CYS A 244 -12.26 -3.44 6.35
CA CYS A 244 -12.49 -2.99 4.97
C CYS A 244 -13.20 -1.63 4.83
N ASN A 245 -13.52 -0.97 5.95
CA ASN A 245 -14.15 0.37 5.95
C ASN A 245 -13.09 1.49 5.93
N GLN A 246 -13.42 2.65 5.35
CA GLN A 246 -12.52 3.81 5.22
C GLN A 246 -12.23 4.56 6.53
#